data_AF-C6H834-F1
#
_entry.id   AF-C6H834-F1
#
_cell.length_a   1.000
_cell.length_b   1.000
_cell.length_c   1.000
_cell.angle_alpha   90.00
_cell.angle_beta   90.00
_cell.angle_gamma   90.00
#
_symmetry.space_group_name_H-M   'P 1'
#
loop_
_entity.id
_entity.type
_entity.pdbx_description
1 polymer ?
#
loop_
_entity_poly.entity_id
_entity_poly.type
_entity_poly.pdbx_seq_one_letter_code
_entity_poly.pdbx_strand_id
1 'polypeptide(L)'
;MVNIARLCFGLNMLATLPLEAFVCRSVMTTFFFPDEPYNFARHVIFTSALVVTSVTISLLTCDLGTVFELIGATSACALAYILPPLCYVNLSHGNWKKKSPAYACILFGSVVLCTSVVQAMIKIVKNEGRGTTC
;
A
#
# COMPACT_ATOMS: atom_id res chain seq x y z
N MET A 1 -24.55 -22.40 8.99
CA MET A 1 -24.37 -20.93 8.88
C MET A 1 -22.92 -20.52 8.66
N VAL A 2 -21.94 -21.03 9.42
CA VAL A 2 -20.53 -20.62 9.31
C VAL A 2 -19.91 -20.82 7.91
N ASN A 3 -20.23 -21.93 7.22
CA ASN A 3 -19.73 -22.15 5.86
C ASN A 3 -20.28 -21.13 4.85
N ILE A 4 -21.55 -20.71 4.99
CA ILE A 4 -22.16 -19.70 4.12
C ILE A 4 -21.49 -18.34 4.38
N ALA A 5 -21.23 -17.98 5.63
CA ALA A 5 -20.51 -16.75 5.97
C ALA A 5 -19.08 -16.75 5.39
N ARG A 6 -18.37 -17.89 5.43
CA ARG A 6 -17.04 -18.02 4.81
C ARG A 6 -17.10 -17.88 3.28
N LEU A 7 -18.12 -18.45 2.64
CA LEU A 7 -18.32 -18.28 1.20
C LEU A 7 -18.61 -16.82 0.83
N CYS A 8 -19.48 -16.14 1.57
CA CYS A 8 -19.77 -14.71 1.34
C CYS A 8 -18.53 -13.82 1.55
N PHE A 9 -17.74 -14.08 2.59
CA PHE A 9 -16.49 -13.34 2.82
C PHE A 9 -15.47 -13.59 1.71
N GLY A 10 -15.31 -14.84 1.27
CA GLY A 10 -14.45 -15.20 0.15
C GLY A 10 -14.90 -14.55 -1.17
N LEU A 11 -16.20 -14.56 -1.46
CA LEU A 11 -16.77 -13.90 -2.65
C LEU A 11 -16.54 -12.39 -2.64
N ASN A 12 -16.72 -11.73 -1.49
CA ASN A 12 -16.41 -10.31 -1.35
C ASN A 12 -14.93 -10.03 -1.66
N MET A 13 -14.01 -10.79 -1.05
CA MET A 13 -12.57 -10.63 -1.29
C MET A 13 -12.18 -10.92 -2.76
N LEU A 14 -12.80 -11.93 -3.38
CA LEU A 14 -12.59 -12.26 -4.79
C LEU A 14 -13.09 -11.15 -5.73
N ALA A 15 -14.20 -10.48 -5.39
CA ALA A 15 -14.70 -9.34 -6.15
C ALA A 15 -13.91 -8.04 -5.89
N THR A 16 -13.29 -7.89 -4.72
CA THR A 16 -12.41 -6.74 -4.40
C THR A 16 -11.11 -6.80 -5.19
N LEU A 17 -10.48 -7.97 -5.31
CA LEU A 17 -9.19 -8.13 -6.00
C LEU A 17 -9.15 -7.56 -7.44
N PRO A 18 -10.12 -7.79 -8.34
CA PRO A 18 -10.10 -7.20 -9.68
C PRO A 18 -10.30 -5.69 -9.66
N LEU A 19 -11.06 -5.15 -8.70
CA LEU A 19 -11.26 -3.71 -8.56
C LEU A 19 -9.97 -3.00 -8.12
N GLU A 20 -9.27 -3.55 -7.14
CA GLU A 20 -7.97 -3.05 -6.68
C GLU A 20 -6.92 -3.13 -7.79
N ALA A 21 -6.83 -4.26 -8.50
CA ALA A 21 -5.90 -4.44 -9.61
C ALA A 21 -6.13 -3.41 -10.75
N PHE A 22 -7.39 -3.05 -11.01
CA PHE A 22 -7.72 -2.00 -11.98
C PHE A 22 -7.20 -0.63 -11.54
N VAL A 23 -7.43 -0.24 -10.27
CA VAL A 23 -6.98 1.04 -9.72
C VAL A 23 -5.44 1.11 -9.71
N CYS A 24 -4.76 0.09 -9.18
CA CYS A 24 -3.29 0.03 -9.17
C CYS A 24 -2.69 0.17 -10.58
N ARG A 25 -3.28 -0.52 -11.56
CA ARG A 25 -2.83 -0.48 -12.95
C ARG A 25 -3.04 0.88 -13.60
N SER A 26 -4.18 1.53 -13.33
CA SER A 26 -4.48 2.88 -13.82
C SER A 26 -3.46 3.88 -13.29
N VAL A 27 -3.16 3.84 -11.97
CA VAL A 27 -2.17 4.72 -11.35
C VAL A 27 -0.77 4.48 -11.88
N MET A 28 -0.32 3.22 -11.98
CA MET A 28 0.99 2.88 -12.54
C MET A 28 1.15 3.35 -13.99
N THR A 29 0.10 3.21 -14.81
CA THR A 29 0.13 3.62 -16.21
C THR A 29 0.25 5.14 -16.33
N THR A 30 -0.56 5.89 -15.58
CA THR A 30 -0.50 7.36 -15.54
C THR A 30 0.83 7.87 -15.02
N PHE A 31 1.43 7.21 -14.03
CA PHE A 31 2.68 7.65 -13.42
C PHE A 31 3.92 7.38 -14.29
N PHE A 32 4.02 6.19 -14.91
CA PHE A 32 5.21 5.79 -15.67
C PHE A 32 5.15 6.18 -17.15
N PHE A 33 3.97 6.20 -17.77
CA PHE A 33 3.84 6.46 -19.21
C PHE A 33 2.54 7.22 -19.51
N PRO A 34 2.52 8.54 -19.30
CA PRO A 34 1.33 9.36 -19.48
C PRO A 34 0.83 9.44 -20.95
N ASP A 35 1.72 9.29 -21.93
CA ASP A 35 1.42 9.55 -23.36
C ASP A 35 1.61 8.33 -24.30
N GLU A 36 1.90 7.14 -23.78
CA GLU A 36 2.15 5.95 -24.62
C GLU A 36 0.87 5.16 -24.92
N PRO A 37 0.67 4.65 -26.16
CA PRO A 37 -0.49 3.87 -26.54
C PRO A 37 -0.58 2.53 -25.76
N TYR A 38 -1.81 2.02 -25.69
CA TYR A 38 -2.12 0.76 -25.02
C TYR A 38 -1.33 -0.41 -25.63
N ASN A 39 -0.47 -1.03 -24.82
CA ASN A 39 0.29 -2.21 -25.19
C ASN A 39 -0.17 -3.43 -24.38
N PHE A 40 -0.59 -4.49 -25.08
CA PHE A 40 -1.12 -5.71 -24.45
C PHE A 40 -0.06 -6.45 -23.61
N ALA A 41 1.19 -6.53 -24.08
CA ALA A 41 2.28 -7.16 -23.33
C ALA A 41 2.52 -6.46 -21.97
N ARG A 42 2.51 -5.12 -21.98
CA ARG A 42 2.69 -4.31 -20.77
C ARG A 42 1.52 -4.47 -19.80
N HIS A 43 0.30 -4.56 -20.32
CA HIS A 43 -0.88 -4.88 -19.51
C HIS A 43 -0.67 -6.18 -18.75
N VAL A 44 -0.36 -7.27 -19.46
CA VAL A 44 -0.20 -8.60 -18.88
C VAL A 44 0.91 -8.59 -17.83
N ILE A 45 2.06 -7.98 -18.10
CA ILE A 45 3.20 -7.91 -17.17
C ILE A 45 2.81 -7.20 -15.86
N PHE A 46 2.15 -6.04 -15.92
CA PHE A 46 1.75 -5.31 -14.70
C PHE A 46 0.76 -6.11 -13.86
N THR A 47 -0.28 -6.66 -14.48
CA THR A 47 -1.29 -7.43 -13.75
C THR A 47 -0.69 -8.72 -13.18
N SER A 48 0.15 -9.44 -13.94
CA SER A 48 0.81 -10.64 -13.44
C SER A 48 1.75 -10.33 -12.28
N ALA A 49 2.51 -9.22 -12.34
CA ALA A 49 3.40 -8.82 -11.26
C ALA A 49 2.63 -8.49 -9.97
N LEU A 50 1.50 -7.78 -10.06
CA LEU A 50 0.66 -7.46 -8.91
C LEU A 50 0.07 -8.72 -8.26
N VAL A 51 -0.44 -9.65 -9.07
CA VAL A 51 -1.03 -10.90 -8.56
C VAL A 51 0.04 -11.81 -7.97
N VAL A 52 1.18 -12.00 -8.67
CA VAL A 52 2.26 -12.88 -8.19
C VAL A 52 2.87 -12.35 -6.90
N THR A 53 3.10 -11.04 -6.77
CA THR A 53 3.63 -10.47 -5.51
C THR A 53 2.64 -10.64 -4.36
N SER A 54 1.34 -10.40 -4.59
CA SER A 54 0.29 -10.63 -3.59
C SER A 54 0.23 -12.09 -3.12
N VAL A 55 0.24 -13.05 -4.07
CA VAL A 55 0.25 -14.48 -3.75
C VAL A 55 1.52 -14.87 -3.01
N THR A 56 2.68 -14.35 -3.42
CA THR A 56 3.97 -14.64 -2.76
C THR A 56 3.96 -14.17 -1.31
N ILE A 57 3.50 -12.95 -1.04
CA ILE A 57 3.39 -12.42 0.33
C ILE A 57 2.41 -13.25 1.17
N SER A 58 1.31 -13.70 0.56
CA SER A 58 0.30 -14.56 1.21
C SER A 58 0.85 -15.94 1.58
N LEU A 59 1.79 -16.49 0.80
CA LEU A 59 2.44 -17.76 1.09
C LEU A 59 3.55 -17.64 2.14
N LEU A 60 4.23 -16.49 2.18
CA LEU A 60 5.32 -16.24 3.12
C LEU A 60 4.81 -15.83 4.51
N THR A 61 3.59 -15.30 4.62
CA THR A 61 3.10 -14.73 5.87
C THR A 61 1.96 -15.52 6.48
N CYS A 62 2.18 -16.07 7.68
CA CYS A 62 1.14 -16.75 8.45
C CYS A 62 0.24 -15.79 9.25
N ASP A 63 0.76 -14.59 9.59
CA ASP A 63 0.06 -13.60 10.40
C ASP A 63 -0.55 -12.47 9.55
N LEU A 64 -1.79 -12.66 9.07
CA LEU A 64 -2.52 -11.63 8.33
C LEU A 64 -2.69 -10.32 9.12
N GLY A 65 -2.84 -10.42 10.45
CA GLY A 65 -3.01 -9.25 11.32
C GLY A 65 -1.81 -8.31 11.30
N THR A 66 -0.59 -8.84 11.36
CA THR A 66 0.65 -8.04 11.31
C THR A 66 0.82 -7.39 9.95
N VAL A 67 0.48 -8.09 8.87
CA VAL A 67 0.55 -7.56 7.50
C VAL A 67 -0.46 -6.43 7.30
N PHE A 68 -1.71 -6.60 7.76
CA PHE A 68 -2.71 -5.54 7.66
C PHE A 68 -2.38 -4.34 8.55
N GLU A 69 -1.79 -4.55 9.73
CA GLU A 69 -1.29 -3.44 10.57
C GLU A 69 -0.20 -2.65 9.84
N LEU A 70 0.76 -3.34 9.21
CA LEU A 70 1.85 -2.70 8.48
C LEU A 70 1.37 -1.96 7.23
N ILE A 71 0.59 -2.61 6.37
CA ILE A 71 0.09 -2.02 5.12
C ILE A 71 -0.90 -0.89 5.44
N GLY A 72 -1.76 -1.07 6.44
CA GLY A 72 -2.71 -0.06 6.90
C GLY A 72 -2.01 1.18 7.46
N ALA A 73 -1.00 1.00 8.32
CA ALA A 73 -0.25 2.11 8.89
C ALA A 73 0.52 2.89 7.82
N THR A 74 1.23 2.19 6.91
CA THR A 74 2.05 2.81 5.87
C THR A 74 1.20 3.58 4.85
N SER A 75 0.11 2.98 4.34
CA SER A 75 -0.79 3.62 3.39
C SER A 75 -1.54 4.80 4.00
N ALA A 76 -2.04 4.68 5.22
CA ALA A 76 -2.71 5.78 5.92
C ALA A 76 -1.76 6.95 6.16
N CYS A 77 -0.51 6.69 6.59
CA CYS A 77 0.46 7.76 6.80
C CYS A 77 0.83 8.48 5.51
N ALA A 78 1.03 7.74 4.41
CA ALA A 78 1.34 8.33 3.12
C ALA A 78 0.19 9.22 2.60
N LEU A 79 -1.05 8.75 2.68
CA LEU A 79 -2.21 9.50 2.18
C LEU A 79 -2.62 10.65 3.09
N ALA A 80 -2.46 10.54 4.41
CA ALA A 80 -2.85 11.58 5.36
C ALA A 80 -1.79 12.67 5.53
N TYR A 81 -0.51 12.29 5.64
CA TYR A 81 0.57 13.23 5.99
C TYR A 81 1.45 13.66 4.81
N ILE A 82 1.53 12.88 3.74
CA ILE A 82 2.44 13.17 2.62
C ILE A 82 1.69 13.80 1.46
N LEU A 83 0.59 13.19 1.01
CA LEU A 83 -0.10 13.60 -0.22
C LEU A 83 -0.75 15.01 -0.15
N PRO A 84 -1.52 15.40 0.89
CA PRO A 84 -2.15 16.71 0.95
C PRO A 84 -1.13 17.86 1.07
N PRO A 85 -0.08 17.77 1.91
CA PRO A 85 0.98 18.77 1.95
C PRO A 85 1.78 18.89 0.65
N LEU A 86 2.03 17.79 -0.07
CA LEU A 86 2.71 17.81 -1.37
C LEU A 86 1.89 18.55 -2.42
N CYS A 87 0.58 18.31 -2.49
CA CYS A 87 -0.32 19.06 -3.37
C CYS A 87 -0.35 20.54 -2.99
N TYR A 88 -0.40 20.86 -1.69
CA TYR A 88 -0.36 22.25 -1.23
C TYR A 88 0.96 22.95 -1.61
N VAL A 89 2.10 22.28 -1.46
CA VAL A 89 3.42 22.86 -1.79
C VAL A 89 3.58 23.09 -3.29
N ASN A 90 3.10 22.17 -4.13
CA ASN A 90 3.19 22.31 -5.60
C ASN A 90 2.24 23.40 -6.14
N LEU A 91 1.04 23.53 -5.59
CA LEU A 91 0.04 24.49 -6.10
C LEU A 91 0.15 25.89 -5.47
N SER A 92 0.76 26.01 -4.28
CA SER A 92 0.85 27.29 -3.55
C SER A 92 2.04 28.15 -4.01
N HIS A 93 1.75 29.25 -4.70
CA HIS A 93 2.69 30.33 -5.05
C HIS A 93 2.86 31.36 -3.89
N GLY A 94 3.21 30.89 -2.68
CA GLY A 94 3.39 31.74 -1.50
C GLY A 94 4.78 31.64 -0.86
N ASN A 95 5.19 32.66 -0.09
CA ASN A 95 6.46 32.70 0.63
C ASN A 95 6.73 31.44 1.47
N TRP A 96 8.02 31.06 1.56
CA TRP A 96 8.55 29.91 2.31
C TRP A 96 8.06 29.80 3.77
N LYS A 97 7.76 30.94 4.42
CA LYS A 97 7.23 30.96 5.80
C LYS A 97 5.83 30.35 5.93
N LYS A 98 4.99 30.41 4.89
CA LYS A 98 3.67 29.75 4.86
C LYS A 98 3.75 28.26 4.47
N LYS A 99 4.86 27.84 3.84
CA LYS A 99 5.13 26.43 3.50
C LYS A 99 5.76 25.63 4.65
N SER A 100 6.33 26.31 5.67
CA SER A 100 6.91 25.67 6.86
C SER A 100 6.01 24.61 7.54
N PRO A 101 4.70 24.84 7.79
CA PRO A 101 3.85 23.82 8.41
C PRO A 101 3.64 22.59 7.52
N ALA A 102 3.61 22.77 6.19
CA ALA A 102 3.50 21.64 5.26
C ALA A 102 4.74 20.74 5.32
N TYR A 103 5.93 21.34 5.35
CA TYR A 103 7.18 20.59 5.54
C TYR A 103 7.26 19.91 6.91
N ALA A 104 6.76 20.55 7.97
CA ALA A 104 6.70 19.95 9.31
C ALA A 104 5.77 18.72 9.35
N CYS A 105 4.60 18.78 8.70
CA CYS A 105 3.69 17.64 8.58
C CYS A 105 4.31 16.48 7.80
N ILE A 106 5.04 16.75 6.71
CA ILE A 106 5.75 15.72 5.93
C ILE A 106 6.86 15.08 6.79
N LEU A 107 7.65 15.88 7.49
CA LEU A 107 8.72 15.38 8.36
C LEU A 107 8.14 14.50 9.48
N PHE A 108 7.07 14.96 10.14
CA PHE A 108 6.39 14.19 11.17
C PHE A 108 5.83 12.87 10.60
N GLY A 109 5.14 12.92 9.46
CA GLY A 109 4.62 11.74 8.78
C GLY A 109 5.72 10.75 8.39
N SER A 110 6.89 11.23 7.96
CA SER A 110 8.04 10.40 7.65
C SER A 110 8.61 9.70 8.88
N VAL A 111 8.72 10.40 10.02
CA VAL A 111 9.19 9.80 11.28
C VAL A 111 8.20 8.72 11.74
N VAL A 112 6.90 9.00 11.72
CA VAL A 112 5.86 8.03 12.10
C VAL A 112 5.93 6.80 11.21
N LEU A 113 6.03 6.97 9.89
CA LEU A 113 6.16 5.87 8.93
C LEU A 113 7.40 5.02 9.21
N CYS A 114 8.56 5.64 9.49
CA CYS A 114 9.77 4.92 9.89
C CYS A 114 9.55 4.11 11.18
N THR A 115 8.92 4.70 12.21
CA THR A 115 8.67 3.98 13.47
C THR A 115 7.73 2.79 13.29
N SER A 116 6.67 2.93 12.47
CA SER A 116 5.74 1.84 12.17
C SER A 116 6.41 0.69 11.42
N VAL A 117 7.24 1.00 10.42
CA VAL A 117 8.00 -0.02 9.67
C VAL A 117 8.99 -0.74 10.59
N VAL A 118 9.74 -0.01 11.40
CA VAL A 118 10.71 -0.60 12.34
C VAL A 118 10.02 -1.52 13.35
N GLN A 119 8.89 -1.10 13.93
CA GLN A 119 8.13 -1.94 14.86
C GLN A 119 7.61 -3.22 14.19
N ALA A 120 7.10 -3.13 12.96
CA ALA A 120 6.64 -4.29 12.22
C ALA A 120 7.78 -5.25 11.85
N MET A 121 8.93 -4.72 11.40
CA MET A 121 10.12 -5.54 11.10
C MET A 121 10.63 -6.27 12.34
N ILE A 122 10.67 -5.59 13.50
CA ILE A 122 11.05 -6.23 14.77
C ILE A 122 10.04 -7.32 15.15
N LYS A 123 8.74 -7.10 14.95
CA LYS A 123 7.71 -8.12 15.21
C LYS A 123 7.91 -9.35 14.32
N ILE A 124 8.17 -9.16 13.02
CA ILE A 124 8.40 -10.26 12.07
C ILE A 124 9.65 -11.06 12.46
N VAL A 125 10.77 -10.39 12.73
CA VAL A 125 12.03 -11.04 13.12
C VAL A 125 11.91 -11.75 14.48
N LYS A 126 11.21 -11.19 15.46
CA LYS A 126 10.97 -11.87 16.75
C LYS A 126 10.00 -13.04 16.63
N ASN A 127 9.05 -12.99 15.70
CA ASN A 127 8.10 -14.07 15.45
C ASN A 127 8.79 -15.28 14.78
N GLU A 128 9.83 -15.03 13.97
CA GLU A 128 10.66 -16.08 13.34
C GLU A 128 11.42 -16.97 14.35
N GLY A 129 11.54 -16.56 15.62
CA GLY A 129 12.06 -17.40 16.71
C GLY A 129 11.07 -18.44 17.25
N ARG A 130 9.80 -18.39 16.83
CA ARG A 130 8.74 -19.35 17.15
C ARG A 130 8.28 -19.93 15.83
N GLY A 131 8.86 -21.08 15.45
CA GLY A 131 8.58 -21.78 14.20
C GLY A 131 7.08 -21.99 13.95
N THR A 132 6.45 -21.02 13.34
CA THR A 132 5.06 -21.08 12.90
C THR A 132 5.14 -21.39 11.42
N THR A 133 5.39 -22.67 11.13
CA THR A 133 5.11 -23.22 9.81
C THR A 133 3.62 -23.04 9.55
N CYS A 134 3.30 -22.17 8.59
CA CYS A 134 2.25 -22.46 7.64
C CYS A 134 2.56 -23.81 6.97
#